data_AF-A0A3S1Q0T4-F1
#
_entry.id   AF-A0A3S1Q0T4-F1
#
_cell.length_a   1.000
_cell.length_b   1.000
_cell.length_c   1.000
_cell.angle_alpha   90.00
_cell.angle_beta   90.00
_cell.angle_gamma   90.00
#
_symmetry.space_group_name_H-M   'P 1'
#
loop_
_entity.id
_entity.type
_entity.pdbx_description
1 polymer ?
#
loop_
_entity_poly.entity_id
_entity_poly.type
_entity_poly.pdbx_seq_one_letter_code
_entity_poly.pdbx_strand_id
1 'polypeptide(L)'
;RAVSRSVTLEQPIQATAMLAEIAEELVRGVLAANAQEREISLLAISVSHLEESAELQLELPLGLADEKLRPGSRKGLARFGADRAIDKIRQRFGREAVGYGTVALEAARSVPDAFRELAEKEL
;
A
#
# COMPACT_ATOMS: atom_id res chain seq x y z
N ARG A 1 3.78 -5.88 22.32
CA ARG A 1 2.34 -5.50 22.41
C ARG A 1 1.78 -5.40 20.99
N ALA A 2 0.57 -5.89 20.71
CA ALA A 2 -0.08 -5.68 19.41
C ALA A 2 -0.91 -4.40 19.42
N VAL A 3 -0.84 -3.60 18.35
CA VAL A 3 -1.58 -2.34 18.19
C VAL A 3 -2.08 -2.26 16.76
N SER A 4 -3.33 -1.83 16.58
CA SER A 4 -3.92 -1.53 15.27
C SER A 4 -4.23 -0.04 15.13
N ARG A 5 -4.08 0.48 13.92
CA ARG A 5 -4.50 1.82 13.49
C ARG A 5 -5.16 1.71 12.12
N SER A 6 -6.17 2.52 11.90
CA SER A 6 -6.87 2.63 10.63
C SER A 6 -7.20 4.10 10.36
N VAL A 7 -7.40 4.42 9.08
CA VAL A 7 -7.92 5.70 8.63
C VAL A 7 -8.93 5.43 7.53
N THR A 8 -10.06 6.13 7.57
CA THR A 8 -11.02 6.16 6.48
C THR A 8 -10.70 7.38 5.63
N LEU A 9 -10.60 7.18 4.32
CA LEU A 9 -10.36 8.27 3.37
C LEU A 9 -11.69 8.76 2.81
N GLU A 10 -11.71 10.03 2.37
CA GLU A 10 -12.90 10.65 1.77
C GLU A 10 -13.28 10.04 0.42
N GLN A 11 -12.34 9.34 -0.24
CA GLN A 11 -12.59 8.68 -1.52
C GLN A 11 -11.79 7.38 -1.65
N PRO A 12 -12.27 6.42 -2.47
CA PRO A 12 -11.56 5.20 -2.76
C PRO A 12 -10.17 5.47 -3.37
N ILE A 13 -9.20 4.62 -3.04
CA ILE A 13 -7.86 4.65 -3.62
C ILE A 13 -7.51 3.26 -4.17
N GLN A 14 -6.68 3.23 -5.21
CA GLN A 14 -6.35 1.98 -5.92
C GLN A 14 -4.86 1.78 -6.19
N ALA A 15 -4.03 2.78 -5.89
CA ALA A 15 -2.61 2.70 -6.20
C ALA A 15 -1.79 2.07 -5.06
N THR A 16 -0.95 1.10 -5.38
CA THR A 16 -0.06 0.40 -4.42
C THR A 16 0.82 1.39 -3.67
N ALA A 17 1.38 2.37 -4.38
CA ALA A 17 2.19 3.42 -3.77
C ALA A 17 1.38 4.28 -2.76
N MET A 18 0.10 4.53 -3.02
CA MET A 18 -0.75 5.29 -2.10
C MET A 18 -1.08 4.48 -0.85
N LEU A 19 -1.37 3.18 -1.01
CA LEU A 19 -1.57 2.28 0.13
C LEU A 19 -0.31 2.21 1.01
N ALA A 20 0.88 2.12 0.39
CA ALA A 20 2.14 2.11 1.11
C ALA A 20 2.40 3.42 1.88
N GLU A 21 2.17 4.58 1.25
CA GLU A 21 2.34 5.89 1.90
C GLU A 21 1.43 6.04 3.12
N ILE A 22 0.16 5.63 3.02
CA ILE A 22 -0.80 5.69 4.13
C ILE A 22 -0.40 4.71 5.24
N ALA A 23 -0.03 3.48 4.89
CA ALA A 23 0.44 2.51 5.87
C ALA A 23 1.68 3.02 6.61
N GLU A 24 2.62 3.67 5.91
CA GLU A 24 3.80 4.28 6.49
C GLU A 24 3.44 5.39 7.48
N GLU A 25 2.51 6.29 7.12
CA GLU A 25 2.03 7.35 8.02
C GLU A 25 1.40 6.75 9.29
N LEU A 26 0.56 5.72 9.17
CA LEU A 26 -0.04 5.02 10.30
C LEU A 26 1.02 4.37 11.21
N VAL A 27 1.99 3.66 10.61
CA VAL A 27 3.09 3.03 11.35
C VAL A 27 3.96 4.06 12.06
N ARG A 28 4.31 5.17 11.40
CA ARG A 28 5.07 6.27 12.02
C ARG A 28 4.34 6.84 13.23
N GLY A 29 3.02 7.00 13.15
CA GLY A 29 2.19 7.42 14.29
C GLY A 29 2.23 6.42 15.46
N VAL A 30 2.18 5.12 15.18
CA VAL A 30 2.31 4.07 16.21
C VAL A 30 3.69 4.08 16.85
N LEU A 31 4.76 4.18 16.06
CA LEU A 31 6.13 4.22 16.55
C LEU A 31 6.37 5.44 17.44
N ALA A 32 5.90 6.62 17.05
CA ALA A 32 6.00 7.84 17.87
C ALA A 32 5.28 7.69 19.22
N ALA A 33 4.12 7.03 19.24
CA ALA A 33 3.36 6.76 20.47
C ALA A 33 3.96 5.64 21.35
N ASN A 34 4.93 4.87 20.84
CA ASN A 34 5.55 3.74 21.53
C ASN A 34 7.09 3.82 21.42
N ALA A 35 7.67 4.98 21.70
CA ALA A 35 9.09 5.27 21.49
C ALA A 35 10.08 4.33 22.21
N GLN A 36 9.63 3.63 23.25
CA GLN A 36 10.42 2.62 23.97
C GLN A 36 10.55 1.28 23.24
N GLU A 37 9.65 0.97 22.29
CA GLU A 37 9.68 -0.27 21.52
C GLU A 37 10.74 -0.16 20.40
N ARG A 38 11.63 -1.15 20.30
CA ARG A 38 12.78 -1.09 19.38
C ARG A 38 12.62 -1.90 18.10
N GLU A 39 11.74 -2.89 18.12
CA GLU A 39 11.58 -3.85 17.04
C GLU A 39 10.11 -4.08 16.72
N ILE A 40 9.79 -4.23 15.44
CA ILE A 40 8.48 -4.66 14.96
C ILE A 40 8.60 -6.15 14.64
N SER A 41 7.96 -7.00 15.44
CA SER A 41 7.96 -8.45 15.19
C SER A 41 6.99 -8.88 14.09
N LEU A 42 5.92 -8.12 13.87
CA LEU A 42 4.92 -8.38 12.83
C LEU A 42 4.28 -7.07 12.37
N LEU A 43 4.18 -6.90 11.05
CA LEU A 43 3.42 -5.82 10.42
C LEU A 43 2.37 -6.43 9.49
N ALA A 44 1.11 -6.09 9.71
CA ALA A 44 0.00 -6.46 8.83
C ALA A 44 -0.66 -5.20 8.29
N ILE A 45 -0.93 -5.18 6.98
CA ILE A 45 -1.70 -4.13 6.31
C ILE A 45 -3.01 -4.76 5.87
N SER A 46 -4.12 -4.17 6.30
CA SER A 46 -5.47 -4.60 5.93
C SER A 46 -6.20 -3.45 5.28
N VAL A 47 -6.95 -3.76 4.22
CA VAL A 47 -7.81 -2.82 3.49
C VAL A 47 -9.23 -3.35 3.56
N SER A 48 -10.20 -2.46 3.72
CA SER A 48 -11.63 -2.78 3.77
C SER A 48 -12.41 -1.80 2.89
N HIS A 49 -13.72 -2.03 2.74
CA HIS A 49 -14.60 -1.21 1.89
C HIS A 49 -14.14 -1.19 0.42
N LEU A 50 -13.82 -2.36 -0.12
CA LEU A 50 -13.44 -2.49 -1.53
C LEU A 50 -14.68 -2.25 -2.41
N GLU A 51 -14.51 -1.39 -3.41
CA GLU A 51 -15.55 -1.07 -4.38
C GLU A 51 -15.06 -1.39 -5.80
N GLU A 52 -15.96 -1.92 -6.63
CA GLU A 52 -15.74 -2.02 -8.06
C GLU A 52 -15.99 -0.65 -8.69
N SER A 53 -14.92 0.10 -8.95
CA SER A 53 -14.99 1.36 -9.68
C SER A 53 -14.36 1.21 -11.07
N ALA A 54 -15.18 1.37 -12.11
CA ALA A 54 -14.76 1.19 -13.50
C ALA A 54 -13.97 2.39 -14.05
N GLU A 55 -14.09 3.58 -13.44
CA GLU A 55 -13.57 4.83 -13.99
C GLU A 55 -12.75 5.62 -12.96
N LEU A 56 -11.54 6.02 -13.37
CA LEU A 56 -10.73 6.96 -12.58
C LEU A 56 -11.29 8.37 -12.81
N GLN A 57 -11.96 8.93 -11.80
CA GLN A 57 -12.42 10.31 -11.84
C GLN A 57 -11.22 11.27 -11.97
N LEU A 58 -11.24 12.14 -12.98
CA LEU A 58 -10.22 13.18 -13.16
C LEU A 58 -10.48 14.36 -12.23
N GLU A 59 -9.38 14.97 -11.76
CA GLU A 59 -9.41 16.09 -10.82
C GLU A 59 -9.01 17.39 -11.52
N LEU A 60 -9.72 18.48 -11.21
CA LEU A 60 -9.30 19.83 -11.55
C LEU A 60 -8.28 20.29 -10.51
N PRO A 61 -7.02 20.61 -10.88
CA PRO A 61 -6.00 21.01 -9.91
C PRO A 61 -6.28 22.41 -9.38
N LEU A 62 -6.59 22.52 -8.09
CA LEU A 62 -6.90 23.77 -7.37
C LEU A 62 -5.80 24.17 -6.37
N GLY A 63 -4.74 23.37 -6.22
CA GLY A 63 -3.66 23.56 -5.26
C GLY A 63 -4.00 23.13 -3.83
N LEU A 64 -4.95 22.21 -3.63
CA LEU A 64 -5.36 21.77 -2.29
C LEU A 64 -4.33 20.85 -1.64
N ALA A 65 -4.23 20.89 -0.29
CA ALA A 65 -3.20 20.17 0.46
C ALA A 65 -3.29 18.63 0.32
N ASP A 66 -4.49 18.13 0.07
CA ASP A 66 -4.81 16.71 -0.09
C ASP A 66 -4.66 16.22 -1.53
N GLU A 67 -4.34 17.09 -2.51
CA GLU A 67 -4.22 16.70 -3.92
C GLU A 67 -3.26 15.54 -4.18
N LYS A 68 -2.20 15.43 -3.37
CA LYS A 68 -1.24 14.33 -3.44
C LYS A 68 -1.87 12.95 -3.18
N LEU A 69 -3.01 12.92 -2.49
CA LEU A 69 -3.78 11.73 -2.14
C LEU A 69 -4.96 11.52 -3.10
N ARG A 70 -5.18 12.41 -4.06
CA ARG A 70 -6.30 12.29 -5.00
C ARG A 70 -5.94 11.39 -6.18
N PRO A 71 -6.65 10.28 -6.44
CA PRO A 71 -6.38 9.38 -7.56
C PRO A 71 -6.41 10.09 -8.92
N GLY A 72 -7.32 11.04 -9.11
CA GLY A 72 -7.48 11.80 -10.35
C GLY A 72 -6.44 12.89 -10.60
N SER A 73 -5.57 13.18 -9.62
CA SER A 73 -4.49 14.16 -9.77
C SER A 73 -3.45 13.68 -10.79
N ARG A 74 -2.61 14.58 -11.30
CA ARG A 74 -1.48 14.19 -12.18
C ARG A 74 -0.58 13.12 -11.56
N LYS A 75 -0.32 13.22 -10.25
CA LYS A 75 0.48 12.23 -9.52
C LYS A 75 -0.27 10.91 -9.35
N GLY A 76 -1.57 10.97 -9.05
CA GLY A 76 -2.44 9.79 -8.96
C GLY A 76 -2.52 9.03 -10.28
N LEU A 77 -2.69 9.73 -11.40
CA LEU A 77 -2.66 9.19 -12.76
C LEU A 77 -1.33 8.49 -13.08
N ALA A 78 -0.20 9.11 -12.74
CA ALA A 78 1.12 8.52 -12.96
C ALA A 78 1.31 7.23 -12.16
N ARG A 79 0.86 7.21 -10.89
CA ARG A 79 0.89 6.01 -10.04
C ARG A 79 -0.02 4.91 -10.60
N PHE A 80 -1.22 5.26 -11.03
CA PHE A 80 -2.15 4.32 -11.67
C PHE A 80 -1.55 3.69 -12.93
N GLY A 81 -0.91 4.50 -13.78
CA GLY A 81 -0.23 4.02 -14.97
C GLY A 81 0.90 3.03 -14.64
N ALA A 82 1.69 3.33 -13.60
CA ALA A 82 2.75 2.44 -13.13
C ALA A 82 2.20 1.11 -12.63
N ASP A 83 1.15 1.12 -11.81
CA ASP A 83 0.52 -0.10 -11.30
C ASP A 83 -0.06 -0.95 -12.42
N ARG A 84 -0.77 -0.34 -13.37
CA ARG A 84 -1.30 -1.04 -14.55
C ARG A 84 -0.17 -1.66 -15.40
N ALA A 85 0.98 -1.01 -15.49
CA ALA A 85 2.14 -1.57 -16.19
C ALA A 85 2.71 -2.79 -15.45
N ILE A 86 2.86 -2.71 -14.12
CA ILE A 86 3.28 -3.84 -13.28
C ILE A 86 2.31 -5.00 -13.41
N ASP A 87 0.99 -4.75 -13.35
CA ASP A 87 -0.04 -5.78 -13.49
C ASP A 87 0.03 -6.47 -14.84
N LYS A 88 0.24 -5.72 -15.93
CA LYS A 88 0.42 -6.30 -17.27
C LYS A 88 1.65 -7.22 -17.33
N ILE A 89 2.75 -6.83 -16.70
CA ILE A 89 3.95 -7.68 -16.66
C ILE A 89 3.66 -8.94 -15.86
N ARG A 90 3.04 -8.81 -14.68
CA ARG A 90 2.66 -9.97 -13.83
C ARG A 90 1.68 -10.91 -14.51
N GLN A 91 0.71 -10.37 -15.23
CA GLN A 91 -0.26 -11.16 -15.99
C GLN A 91 0.43 -11.97 -17.11
N ARG A 92 1.44 -11.38 -17.76
CA ARG A 92 2.13 -12.00 -18.89
C ARG A 92 3.22 -12.99 -18.47
N PHE A 93 3.97 -12.67 -17.42
CA PHE A 93 5.20 -13.37 -17.05
C PHE A 93 5.15 -14.04 -15.67
N GLY A 94 4.03 -13.93 -14.96
CA GLY A 94 3.85 -14.45 -13.61
C GLY A 94 4.08 -13.40 -12.51
N ARG A 95 3.52 -13.63 -11.33
CA ARG A 95 3.52 -12.67 -10.21
C ARG A 95 4.92 -12.27 -9.75
N GLU A 96 5.88 -13.19 -9.86
CA GLU A 96 7.28 -13.00 -9.45
C GLU A 96 8.12 -12.23 -10.46
N ALA A 97 7.59 -11.95 -11.65
CA ALA A 97 8.33 -11.27 -12.72
C ALA A 97 8.74 -9.83 -12.37
N VAL A 98 8.00 -9.17 -11.46
CA VAL A 98 8.30 -7.82 -10.96
C VAL A 98 8.04 -7.75 -9.46
N GLY A 99 9.09 -7.39 -8.72
CA GLY A 99 9.07 -7.18 -7.29
C GLY A 99 9.96 -6.01 -6.88
N TYR A 100 10.00 -5.73 -5.58
CA TYR A 100 10.88 -4.70 -5.05
C TYR A 100 12.33 -5.16 -5.15
N GLY A 101 13.18 -4.34 -5.75
CA GLY A 101 14.60 -4.66 -5.90
C GLY A 101 15.28 -4.95 -4.57
N THR A 102 14.90 -4.27 -3.49
CA THR A 102 15.41 -4.55 -2.14
C THR A 102 15.06 -5.95 -1.68
N VAL A 103 13.85 -6.44 -1.94
CA VAL A 103 13.41 -7.82 -1.62
C VAL A 103 14.13 -8.83 -2.51
N ALA A 104 14.28 -8.54 -3.80
CA ALA A 104 14.98 -9.42 -4.74
C ALA A 104 16.49 -9.52 -4.48
N LEU A 105 17.09 -8.46 -3.91
CA LEU A 105 18.51 -8.38 -3.60
C LEU A 105 18.82 -8.68 -2.12
N GLU A 106 17.80 -8.89 -1.28
CA GLU A 106 17.99 -9.23 0.13
C GLU A 106 18.48 -10.68 0.26
N ALA A 107 19.66 -10.87 0.85
CA ALA A 107 20.19 -12.18 1.14
C ALA A 107 19.35 -12.86 2.25
N ALA A 108 18.41 -13.75 1.86
CA ALA A 108 17.80 -14.81 2.68
C ALA A 108 17.43 -14.47 4.14
N ARG A 109 17.05 -13.23 4.43
CA ARG A 109 16.51 -12.81 5.74
C ARG A 109 15.02 -12.47 5.67
N SER A 110 14.33 -12.92 4.62
CA SER A 110 12.89 -12.72 4.50
C SER A 110 12.14 -13.61 5.47
N VAL A 111 11.06 -13.07 6.03
CA VAL A 111 10.09 -13.83 6.82
C VAL A 111 9.54 -14.97 5.95
N PRO A 112 9.58 -16.24 6.41
CA PRO A 112 9.08 -17.38 5.64
C PRO A 112 7.61 -17.21 5.22
N ASP A 113 7.24 -17.73 4.04
CA ASP A 113 5.87 -17.68 3.51
C ASP A 113 4.82 -18.26 4.49
N ALA A 114 5.21 -19.13 5.42
CA ALA A 114 4.33 -19.63 6.48
C ALA A 114 3.74 -18.51 7.38
N PHE A 115 4.36 -17.32 7.45
CA PHE A 115 3.78 -16.16 8.13
C PHE A 115 2.78 -15.38 7.27
N ARG A 116 2.72 -15.62 5.94
CA ARG A 116 1.67 -15.07 5.06
C ARG A 116 0.29 -15.57 5.48
N GLU A 117 0.18 -16.84 5.86
CA GLU A 117 -1.07 -17.46 6.31
C GLU A 117 -1.67 -16.76 7.55
N LEU A 118 -0.84 -16.18 8.42
CA LEU A 118 -1.30 -15.42 9.59
C LEU A 118 -1.94 -14.07 9.23
N ALA A 119 -1.64 -13.54 8.03
CA ALA A 119 -2.22 -12.31 7.51
C ALA A 119 -3.45 -12.56 6.62
N GLU A 120 -3.68 -13.80 6.19
CA GLU A 120 -4.85 -14.20 5.41
C GLU A 120 -6.03 -14.45 6.37
N LYS A 121 -6.98 -13.51 6.38
CA LYS A 121 -8.27 -13.70 7.06
C LYS A 121 -9.30 -14.03 5.98
N GLU A 122 -10.17 -15.02 6.21
CA GLU A 122 -11.34 -15.19 5.35
C GLU A 122 -12.19 -13.91 5.43
N LEU A 123 -12.40 -13.28 4.27
CA LEU A 123 -13.22 -12.08 4.06
C LEU A 123 -14.68 -12.46 3.88
#